data_AF-W7QW08-F1
#
_entry.id   AF-W7QW08-F1
#
_cell.length_a   1.000
_cell.length_b   1.000
_cell.length_c   1.000
_cell.angle_alpha   90.00
_cell.angle_beta   90.00
_cell.angle_gamma   90.00
#
_symmetry.space_group_name_H-M   'P 1'
#
loop_
_entity.id
_entity.type
_entity.pdbx_description
1 polymer ?
#
loop_
_entity_poly.entity_id
_entity_poly.type
_entity_poly.pdbx_seq_one_letter_code
_entity_poly.pdbx_strand_id
1 'polypeptide(L)'
;MVNEQAPKFAGLIATQGLMALCKQHQRLMQAISSASLDPSQAKQLANKLAQSWLAPAIANNPYKTAFITLPIALPRLQKRYLSTCTLLLHCADIFQLHPKLVHKLLIAASLRDIALTKTQKQSKLDNKTLIASATASASQLQQLGFSALVPLVAKQYQLPPNMLFSQTVFSLVCKLVHQQNLLSLANWRHILKAIMTTEGHKLPIFWLDKLYLSLGPIPPGSYVADKQQSLYWVMSAAQANDHVVCLSTSGIWQLKSTENLTITDSEKYLKPQELILCCQHKSTELIRLDQTSEVNNFSLTQLTHLLGHFHQHKRDPVSLLSDDITNLPTVRLALCRYASELAQTSTPIEKTKHAIMMLGLGRVYYWLIRYQIETYYLKYTYDQQNLHLLYLKQAQSVAERLVQTLGFIETEQAKLLVTLAFMPYLNAPKIQTKVVRPQLISISPAQIFAQIKTYPQALIKTLTEQLRIEHWCADALVALNSLADLPRFNLKTQQTCALLICACSSVGLSYNPAEIGSTQLPTELSHALSLLKLDFTSLQQIQLENSQDNNLYSPLPRLIR
;
A
#
# COMPACT_ATOMS: atom_id res chain seq x y z
N MET A 1 -26.63 35.26 -22.02
CA MET A 1 -26.59 34.34 -23.17
C MET A 1 -25.37 33.44 -23.01
N VAL A 2 -25.55 32.33 -22.29
CA VAL A 2 -24.55 31.26 -22.22
C VAL A 2 -24.73 30.46 -23.50
N ASN A 3 -23.67 30.34 -24.30
CA ASN A 3 -23.69 29.53 -25.51
C ASN A 3 -23.96 28.07 -25.12
N GLU A 4 -25.22 27.64 -25.23
CA GLU A 4 -25.65 26.25 -25.32
C GLU A 4 -25.08 25.66 -26.62
N GLN A 5 -23.77 25.38 -26.62
CA GLN A 5 -23.23 24.40 -27.54
C GLN A 5 -23.70 23.05 -27.04
N ALA A 6 -24.68 22.49 -27.78
CA ALA A 6 -25.19 21.13 -27.63
C ALA A 6 -24.08 20.14 -27.21
N PRO A 7 -24.35 19.20 -26.29
CA PRO A 7 -23.37 18.21 -25.89
C PRO A 7 -23.13 17.28 -27.09
N LYS A 8 -22.17 17.64 -27.94
CA LYS A 8 -21.58 16.75 -28.93
C LYS A 8 -21.09 15.52 -28.14
N PHE A 9 -21.76 14.40 -28.35
CA PHE A 9 -21.58 13.09 -27.72
C PHE A 9 -20.22 12.94 -27.00
N ALA A 10 -20.23 12.94 -25.66
CA ALA A 10 -19.01 12.80 -24.85
C ALA A 10 -18.17 11.56 -25.21
N GLY A 11 -18.83 10.47 -25.65
CA GLY A 11 -18.17 9.28 -26.19
C GLY A 11 -17.46 9.51 -27.54
N LEU A 12 -18.00 10.38 -28.40
CA LEU A 12 -17.39 10.72 -29.70
C LEU A 12 -16.20 11.66 -29.51
N ILE A 13 -16.30 12.64 -28.62
CA ILE A 13 -15.18 13.51 -28.23
C ILE A 13 -14.05 12.67 -27.59
N ALA A 14 -14.40 11.74 -26.72
CA ALA A 14 -13.42 10.88 -26.08
C ALA A 14 -12.74 9.92 -27.05
N THR A 15 -13.48 9.30 -27.98
CA THR A 15 -12.89 8.43 -29.01
C THR A 15 -11.96 9.21 -29.95
N GLN A 16 -12.33 10.43 -30.35
CA GLN A 16 -11.45 11.31 -31.13
C GLN A 16 -10.16 11.66 -30.34
N GLY A 17 -10.27 11.95 -29.05
CA GLY A 17 -9.12 12.18 -28.16
C GLY A 17 -8.21 10.96 -28.04
N LEU A 18 -8.76 9.77 -27.86
CA LEU A 18 -8.01 8.51 -27.80
C LEU A 18 -7.30 8.19 -29.12
N MET A 19 -7.93 8.47 -30.26
CA MET A 19 -7.31 8.32 -31.59
C MET A 19 -6.18 9.32 -31.80
N ALA A 20 -6.31 10.56 -31.32
CA ALA A 20 -5.23 11.54 -31.34
C ALA A 20 -4.02 11.08 -30.50
N LEU A 21 -4.27 10.52 -29.30
CA LEU A 21 -3.23 9.93 -28.46
C LEU A 21 -2.54 8.73 -29.14
N CYS A 22 -3.28 7.89 -29.86
CA CYS A 22 -2.71 6.81 -30.66
C CYS A 22 -1.81 7.32 -31.78
N LYS A 23 -2.21 8.37 -32.50
CA LYS A 23 -1.38 9.01 -33.54
C LYS A 23 -0.10 9.60 -32.95
N GLN A 24 -0.17 10.23 -31.78
CA GLN A 24 1.02 10.74 -31.07
C GLN A 24 1.95 9.60 -30.63
N HIS A 25 1.40 8.49 -30.13
CA HIS A 25 2.17 7.30 -29.78
C HIS A 25 2.84 6.67 -31.01
N GLN A 26 2.14 6.56 -32.14
CA GLN A 26 2.73 6.08 -33.39
C GLN A 26 3.89 6.95 -33.85
N ARG A 27 3.77 8.28 -33.78
CA ARG A 27 4.86 9.22 -34.09
C ARG A 27 6.06 9.02 -33.18
N LEU A 28 5.84 8.85 -31.87
CA LEU A 28 6.90 8.55 -30.91
C LEU A 28 7.62 7.24 -31.27
N MET A 29 6.87 6.17 -31.55
CA MET A 29 7.45 4.86 -31.89
C MET A 29 8.20 4.91 -33.22
N GLN A 30 7.69 5.64 -34.21
CA GLN A 30 8.37 5.87 -35.49
C GLN A 30 9.71 6.60 -35.29
N ALA A 31 9.71 7.68 -34.51
CA ALA A 31 10.92 8.44 -34.19
C ALA A 31 11.98 7.60 -33.45
N ILE A 32 11.56 6.69 -32.57
CA ILE A 32 12.47 5.77 -31.88
C ILE A 32 13.00 4.68 -32.84
N SER A 33 12.23 4.31 -33.85
CA SER A 33 12.60 3.26 -34.81
C SER A 33 13.44 3.74 -36.00
N SER A 34 13.45 5.06 -36.29
CA SER A 34 14.24 5.63 -37.37
C SER A 34 15.73 5.66 -37.04
N ALA A 35 16.58 5.39 -38.04
CA ALA A 35 18.05 5.31 -37.88
C ALA A 35 18.71 6.62 -37.41
N SER A 36 18.04 7.77 -37.58
CA SER A 36 18.47 9.09 -37.09
C SER A 36 17.94 9.35 -35.67
N LEU A 37 18.39 8.56 -34.71
CA LEU A 37 17.83 8.53 -33.37
C LEU A 37 18.40 9.68 -32.52
N ASP A 38 17.67 10.80 -32.40
CA ASP A 38 17.96 11.89 -31.46
C ASP A 38 17.27 11.63 -30.10
N PRO A 39 18.03 11.29 -29.03
CA PRO A 39 17.47 11.02 -27.71
C PRO A 39 16.71 12.21 -27.11
N SER A 40 17.09 13.44 -27.48
CA SER A 40 16.47 14.66 -26.97
C SER A 40 15.05 14.83 -27.53
N GLN A 41 14.87 14.57 -28.82
CA GLN A 41 13.58 14.61 -29.50
C GLN A 41 12.62 13.52 -28.96
N ALA A 42 13.13 12.30 -28.73
CA ALA A 42 12.35 11.22 -28.15
C ALA A 42 11.83 11.56 -26.73
N LYS A 43 12.67 12.20 -25.90
CA LYS A 43 12.29 12.71 -24.57
C LYS A 43 11.19 13.77 -24.65
N GLN A 44 11.31 14.73 -25.55
CA GLN A 44 10.30 15.78 -25.72
C GLN A 44 8.95 15.20 -26.16
N LEU A 45 8.96 14.29 -27.14
CA LEU A 45 7.74 13.64 -27.62
C LEU A 45 7.08 12.78 -26.53
N ALA A 46 7.85 12.01 -25.76
CA ALA A 46 7.33 11.18 -24.68
C ALA A 46 6.74 12.02 -23.53
N ASN A 47 7.39 13.12 -23.14
CA ASN A 47 6.86 14.06 -22.14
C ASN A 47 5.58 14.73 -22.64
N LYS A 48 5.54 15.20 -23.88
CA LYS A 48 4.36 15.81 -24.48
C LYS A 48 3.18 14.84 -24.51
N LEU A 49 3.43 13.58 -24.88
CA LEU A 49 2.41 12.54 -24.89
C LEU A 49 1.85 12.24 -23.49
N ALA A 50 2.71 12.17 -22.47
CA ALA A 50 2.29 11.99 -21.09
C ALA A 50 1.49 13.20 -20.56
N GLN A 51 1.84 14.42 -20.95
CA GLN A 51 1.06 15.62 -20.64
C GLN A 51 -0.31 15.62 -21.31
N SER A 52 -0.42 15.16 -22.56
CA SER A 52 -1.71 15.01 -23.24
C SER A 52 -2.68 14.11 -22.46
N TRP A 53 -2.18 13.02 -21.85
CA TRP A 53 -2.99 12.15 -20.99
C TRP A 53 -3.46 12.82 -19.69
N LEU A 54 -2.67 13.75 -19.16
CA LEU A 54 -2.98 14.52 -17.96
C LEU A 54 -3.87 15.74 -18.24
N ALA A 55 -4.22 16.00 -19.50
CA ALA A 55 -5.15 17.07 -19.85
C ALA A 55 -6.50 16.83 -19.14
N PRO A 56 -7.14 17.88 -18.55
CA PRO A 56 -8.39 17.72 -17.80
C PRO A 56 -9.49 16.99 -18.56
N ALA A 57 -9.60 17.22 -19.88
CA ALA A 57 -10.56 16.56 -20.76
C ALA A 57 -10.45 15.03 -20.81
N ILE A 58 -9.26 14.49 -20.48
CA ILE A 58 -8.98 13.05 -20.47
C ILE A 58 -8.89 12.55 -19.02
N ALA A 59 -8.11 13.22 -18.17
CA ALA A 59 -7.86 12.78 -16.80
C ALA A 59 -9.12 12.77 -15.92
N ASN A 60 -10.00 13.77 -16.09
CA ASN A 60 -11.23 13.96 -15.31
C ASN A 60 -12.49 13.47 -16.06
N ASN A 61 -12.32 12.67 -17.12
CA ASN A 61 -13.44 12.21 -17.91
C ASN A 61 -14.31 11.21 -17.10
N PRO A 62 -15.62 11.43 -16.95
CA PRO A 62 -16.48 10.54 -16.16
C PRO A 62 -16.60 9.12 -16.76
N TYR A 63 -16.30 8.97 -18.06
CA TYR A 63 -16.34 7.68 -18.77
C TYR A 63 -14.98 6.96 -18.78
N LYS A 64 -14.02 7.37 -17.95
CA LYS A 64 -12.68 6.80 -17.88
C LYS A 64 -12.65 5.30 -17.59
N THR A 65 -13.55 4.81 -16.72
CA THR A 65 -13.76 3.37 -16.47
C THR A 65 -14.32 2.65 -17.69
N ALA A 66 -15.20 3.29 -18.46
CA ALA A 66 -15.69 2.73 -19.71
C ALA A 66 -14.53 2.48 -20.70
N PHE A 67 -13.56 3.40 -20.82
CA PHE A 67 -12.36 3.23 -21.67
C PHE A 67 -11.52 2.00 -21.36
N ILE A 68 -11.51 1.57 -20.09
CA ILE A 68 -10.82 0.33 -19.66
C ILE A 68 -11.55 -0.89 -20.21
N THR A 69 -12.88 -0.82 -20.31
CA THR A 69 -13.76 -1.89 -20.80
C THR A 69 -13.96 -1.88 -22.32
N LEU A 70 -13.63 -0.78 -23.01
CA LEU A 70 -13.94 -0.66 -24.44
C LEU A 70 -13.11 -1.67 -25.26
N PRO A 71 -13.77 -2.57 -26.01
CA PRO A 71 -13.10 -3.35 -27.03
C PRO A 71 -12.79 -2.42 -28.21
N ILE A 72 -11.69 -1.68 -28.18
CA ILE A 72 -11.29 -0.85 -29.32
C ILE A 72 -10.55 -1.73 -30.32
N ALA A 73 -11.02 -1.77 -31.58
CA ALA A 73 -10.33 -2.41 -32.69
C ALA A 73 -9.09 -1.59 -33.09
N LEU A 74 -8.04 -1.72 -32.28
CA LEU A 74 -6.73 -1.11 -32.51
C LEU A 74 -5.68 -2.19 -32.76
N PRO A 75 -4.60 -1.87 -33.50
CA PRO A 75 -3.48 -2.78 -33.55
C PRO A 75 -2.93 -2.99 -32.13
N ARG A 76 -2.41 -4.19 -31.90
CA ARG A 76 -2.18 -4.74 -30.56
C ARG A 76 -1.35 -3.83 -29.65
N LEU A 77 -0.33 -3.16 -30.21
CA LEU A 77 0.54 -2.25 -29.48
C LEU A 77 -0.22 -1.00 -29.01
N GLN A 78 -1.04 -0.40 -29.87
CA GLN A 78 -1.86 0.76 -29.53
C GLN A 78 -2.93 0.38 -28.51
N LYS A 79 -3.56 -0.80 -28.66
CA LYS A 79 -4.53 -1.32 -27.67
C LYS A 79 -3.87 -1.49 -26.30
N ARG A 80 -2.70 -2.15 -26.26
CA ARG A 80 -1.92 -2.35 -25.03
C ARG A 80 -1.53 -1.02 -24.39
N TYR A 81 -1.04 -0.08 -25.18
CA TYR A 81 -0.70 1.28 -24.73
C TYR A 81 -1.90 2.01 -24.13
N LEU A 82 -3.01 2.15 -24.87
CA LEU A 82 -4.20 2.85 -24.40
C LEU A 82 -4.77 2.23 -23.12
N SER A 83 -4.91 0.90 -23.10
CA SER A 83 -5.47 0.18 -21.94
C SER A 83 -4.61 0.42 -20.70
N THR A 84 -3.29 0.47 -20.87
CA THR A 84 -2.33 0.69 -19.78
C THR A 84 -2.42 2.11 -19.26
N CYS A 85 -2.39 3.11 -20.14
CA CYS A 85 -2.49 4.50 -19.72
C CYS A 85 -3.83 4.80 -19.04
N THR A 86 -4.92 4.25 -19.57
CA THR A 86 -6.26 4.41 -18.98
C THR A 86 -6.33 3.77 -17.60
N LEU A 87 -5.84 2.53 -17.44
CA LEU A 87 -5.76 1.85 -16.16
C LEU A 87 -4.81 2.57 -15.18
N LEU A 88 -3.69 3.11 -15.65
CA LEU A 88 -2.77 3.89 -14.81
C LEU A 88 -3.44 5.15 -14.27
N LEU A 89 -4.17 5.87 -15.12
CA LEU A 89 -4.95 7.01 -14.66
C LEU A 89 -6.05 6.58 -13.68
N HIS A 90 -6.68 5.42 -13.88
CA HIS A 90 -7.69 4.91 -12.95
C HIS A 90 -7.10 4.51 -11.60
N CYS A 91 -5.97 3.81 -11.60
CA CYS A 91 -5.15 3.54 -10.42
C CYS A 91 -4.68 4.84 -9.75
N ALA A 92 -4.44 5.91 -10.52
CA ALA A 92 -4.09 7.21 -9.97
C ALA A 92 -5.19 7.77 -9.06
N ASP A 93 -6.45 7.62 -9.45
CA ASP A 93 -7.60 8.06 -8.64
C ASP A 93 -7.77 7.16 -7.40
N ILE A 94 -7.74 5.84 -7.60
CA ILE A 94 -7.98 4.84 -6.55
C ILE A 94 -6.92 4.89 -5.43
N PHE A 95 -5.65 5.00 -5.83
CA PHE A 95 -4.49 5.01 -4.94
C PHE A 95 -3.99 6.41 -4.60
N GLN A 96 -4.64 7.46 -5.14
CA GLN A 96 -4.26 8.87 -4.97
C GLN A 96 -2.79 9.12 -5.30
N LEU A 97 -2.35 8.66 -6.47
CA LEU A 97 -0.97 8.76 -6.92
C LEU A 97 -0.58 10.22 -7.16
N HIS A 98 0.66 10.58 -6.82
CA HIS A 98 1.16 11.93 -7.08
C HIS A 98 1.27 12.21 -8.60
N PRO A 99 0.87 13.38 -9.12
CA PRO A 99 0.88 13.67 -10.57
C PRO A 99 2.24 13.44 -11.26
N LYS A 100 3.35 13.80 -10.60
CA LYS A 100 4.71 13.52 -11.10
C LYS A 100 4.99 12.02 -11.26
N LEU A 101 4.45 11.18 -10.37
CA LEU A 101 4.57 9.72 -10.48
C LEU A 101 3.71 9.21 -11.64
N VAL A 102 2.46 9.67 -11.74
CA VAL A 102 1.55 9.32 -12.86
C VAL A 102 2.19 9.68 -14.20
N HIS A 103 2.77 10.88 -14.32
CA HIS A 103 3.52 11.32 -15.49
C HIS A 103 4.66 10.35 -15.85
N LYS A 104 5.49 9.94 -14.87
CA LYS A 104 6.55 8.95 -15.10
C LYS A 104 6.00 7.59 -15.55
N LEU A 105 4.90 7.14 -14.96
CA LEU A 105 4.25 5.88 -15.32
C LEU A 105 3.66 5.92 -16.73
N LEU A 106 3.10 7.05 -17.16
CA LEU A 106 2.59 7.26 -18.52
C LEU A 106 3.71 7.29 -19.56
N ILE A 107 4.86 7.91 -19.23
CA ILE A 107 6.05 7.85 -20.09
C ILE A 107 6.52 6.38 -20.19
N ALA A 108 6.64 5.68 -19.06
CA ALA A 108 7.02 4.27 -19.06
C ALA A 108 6.04 3.43 -19.91
N ALA A 109 4.73 3.65 -19.79
CA ALA A 109 3.72 2.97 -20.60
C ALA A 109 3.87 3.21 -22.11
N SER A 110 4.27 4.42 -22.49
CA SER A 110 4.51 4.80 -23.90
C SER A 110 5.70 4.07 -24.52
N LEU A 111 6.70 3.74 -23.69
CA LEU A 111 8.01 3.22 -24.12
C LEU A 111 8.22 1.74 -23.76
N ARG A 112 7.28 1.09 -23.08
CA ARG A 112 7.50 -0.27 -22.55
C ARG A 112 7.55 -1.38 -23.61
N ASP A 113 7.04 -1.11 -24.81
CA ASP A 113 6.87 -2.07 -25.90
C ASP A 113 7.74 -1.71 -27.13
N ILE A 114 8.82 -0.94 -26.97
CA ILE A 114 9.72 -0.56 -28.08
C ILE A 114 10.28 -1.80 -28.77
N ALA A 115 10.75 -2.79 -28.01
CA ALA A 115 11.32 -4.02 -28.57
C ALA A 115 10.26 -4.96 -29.20
N LEU A 116 8.98 -4.75 -28.92
CA LEU A 116 7.87 -5.53 -29.49
C LEU A 116 7.41 -5.03 -30.87
N THR A 117 7.85 -3.85 -31.29
CA THR A 117 7.52 -3.31 -32.62
C THR A 117 8.01 -4.19 -33.77
N LYS A 118 9.04 -5.02 -33.56
CA LYS A 118 9.61 -5.93 -34.57
C LYS A 118 8.97 -7.32 -34.60
N THR A 119 8.29 -7.76 -33.53
CA THR A 119 7.75 -9.13 -33.35
C THR A 119 6.24 -9.25 -33.63
N GLN A 120 5.68 -8.33 -34.43
CA GLN A 120 4.23 -8.11 -34.62
C GLN A 120 3.39 -9.29 -35.16
N LYS A 121 3.99 -10.39 -35.64
CA LYS A 121 3.29 -11.44 -36.39
C LYS A 121 2.63 -12.54 -35.53
N GLN A 122 2.87 -12.61 -34.23
CA GLN A 122 2.30 -13.66 -33.37
C GLN A 122 0.92 -13.28 -32.80
N SER A 123 -0.06 -14.18 -32.96
CA SER A 123 -1.45 -14.01 -32.49
C SER A 123 -1.56 -13.95 -30.96
N LYS A 124 -0.70 -14.67 -30.24
CA LYS A 124 -0.56 -14.64 -28.78
C LYS A 124 0.92 -14.43 -28.42
N LEU A 125 1.19 -13.58 -27.44
CA LEU A 125 2.55 -13.42 -26.88
C LEU A 125 2.55 -14.23 -25.60
N ASP A 126 3.48 -15.15 -25.49
CA ASP A 126 3.69 -15.87 -24.24
C ASP A 126 4.38 -14.96 -23.21
N ASN A 127 4.29 -15.36 -21.94
CA ASN A 127 4.92 -14.61 -20.84
C ASN A 127 6.44 -14.50 -21.01
N LYS A 128 7.10 -15.51 -21.59
CA LYS A 128 8.56 -15.49 -21.79
C LYS A 128 8.96 -14.40 -22.80
N THR A 129 8.27 -14.30 -23.94
CA THR A 129 8.54 -13.24 -24.93
C THR A 129 8.23 -11.86 -24.37
N LEU A 130 7.21 -11.72 -23.53
CA LEU A 130 6.92 -10.45 -22.85
C LEU A 130 8.03 -10.03 -21.90
N ILE A 131 8.55 -10.96 -21.09
CA ILE A 131 9.67 -10.68 -20.18
C ILE A 131 10.94 -10.34 -20.99
N ALA A 132 11.24 -11.09 -22.04
CA ALA A 132 12.38 -10.82 -22.92
C ALA A 132 12.25 -9.46 -23.64
N SER A 133 11.04 -9.09 -24.04
CA SER A 133 10.79 -7.76 -24.61
C SER A 133 10.91 -6.65 -23.57
N ALA A 134 10.49 -6.89 -22.34
CA ALA A 134 10.62 -5.93 -21.26
C ALA A 134 12.09 -5.61 -20.96
N THR A 135 12.95 -6.62 -20.90
CA THR A 135 14.39 -6.44 -20.71
C THR A 135 15.04 -5.74 -21.91
N ALA A 136 14.68 -6.13 -23.13
CA ALA A 136 15.18 -5.48 -24.34
C ALA A 136 14.75 -4.01 -24.44
N SER A 137 13.48 -3.70 -24.15
CA SER A 137 12.96 -2.32 -24.13
C SER A 137 13.63 -1.50 -23.04
N ALA A 138 13.92 -2.09 -21.89
CA ALA A 138 14.65 -1.43 -20.80
C ALA A 138 16.10 -1.09 -21.20
N SER A 139 16.78 -1.99 -21.92
CA SER A 139 18.11 -1.72 -22.47
C SER A 139 18.09 -0.57 -23.48
N GLN A 140 17.09 -0.53 -24.36
CA GLN A 140 16.92 0.57 -25.33
C GLN A 140 16.63 1.90 -24.64
N LEU A 141 15.82 1.89 -23.58
CA LEU A 141 15.54 3.07 -22.76
C LEU A 141 16.79 3.64 -22.09
N GLN A 142 17.69 2.76 -21.64
CA GLN A 142 18.97 3.17 -21.09
C GLN A 142 19.81 3.91 -22.13
N GLN A 143 19.89 3.40 -23.36
CA GLN A 143 20.58 4.05 -24.48
C GLN A 143 19.94 5.40 -24.87
N LEU A 144 18.62 5.51 -24.75
CA LEU A 144 17.85 6.75 -24.98
C LEU A 144 17.95 7.75 -23.82
N GLY A 145 18.68 7.44 -22.75
CA GLY A 145 18.89 8.33 -21.60
C GLY A 145 17.68 8.44 -20.66
N PHE A 146 16.82 7.42 -20.59
CA PHE A 146 15.70 7.31 -19.64
C PHE A 146 16.05 6.37 -18.45
N SER A 147 17.24 6.52 -17.86
CA SER A 147 17.76 5.65 -16.80
C SER A 147 16.79 5.44 -15.63
N ALA A 148 16.07 6.49 -15.22
CA ALA A 148 15.10 6.42 -14.12
C ALA A 148 13.86 5.55 -14.41
N LEU A 149 13.56 5.26 -15.68
CA LEU A 149 12.42 4.44 -16.10
C LEU A 149 12.80 2.98 -16.38
N VAL A 150 14.09 2.69 -16.51
CA VAL A 150 14.61 1.34 -16.78
C VAL A 150 14.06 0.31 -15.78
N PRO A 151 14.05 0.55 -14.45
CA PRO A 151 13.53 -0.44 -13.51
C PRO A 151 12.03 -0.70 -13.64
N LEU A 152 11.24 0.31 -14.05
CA LEU A 152 9.81 0.17 -14.28
C LEU A 152 9.53 -0.72 -15.49
N VAL A 153 10.22 -0.45 -16.61
CA VAL A 153 10.02 -1.19 -17.86
C VAL A 153 10.61 -2.59 -17.81
N ALA A 154 11.78 -2.77 -17.18
CA ALA A 154 12.42 -4.08 -17.04
C ALA A 154 11.53 -5.07 -16.27
N LYS A 155 10.85 -4.59 -15.22
CA LYS A 155 10.08 -5.45 -14.32
C LYS A 155 8.56 -5.43 -14.58
N GLN A 156 8.11 -4.87 -15.70
CA GLN A 156 6.69 -4.65 -15.99
C GLN A 156 5.80 -5.92 -16.05
N TYR A 157 6.38 -7.12 -16.16
CA TYR A 157 5.65 -8.40 -16.11
C TYR A 157 6.06 -9.27 -14.93
N GLN A 158 6.83 -8.72 -13.99
CA GLN A 158 7.34 -9.43 -12.83
C GLN A 158 6.85 -8.76 -11.55
N LEU A 159 6.56 -9.55 -10.53
CA LEU A 159 6.22 -9.09 -9.19
C LEU A 159 7.12 -9.82 -8.18
N PRO A 160 8.44 -9.56 -8.17
CA PRO A 160 9.33 -10.13 -7.17
C PRO A 160 9.00 -9.55 -5.79
N PRO A 161 9.36 -10.27 -4.70
CA PRO A 161 9.36 -9.68 -3.36
C PRO A 161 10.24 -8.42 -3.36
N ASN A 162 9.82 -7.37 -2.67
CA ASN A 162 10.54 -6.09 -2.52
C ASN A 162 10.55 -5.16 -3.76
N MET A 163 9.49 -5.15 -4.56
CA MET A 163 9.29 -4.09 -5.55
C MET A 163 8.94 -2.75 -4.90
N LEU A 164 9.42 -1.65 -5.51
CA LEU A 164 8.89 -0.32 -5.22
C LEU A 164 7.40 -0.28 -5.60
N PHE A 165 6.60 0.53 -4.91
CA PHE A 165 5.19 0.73 -5.18
C PHE A 165 4.92 1.11 -6.64
N SER A 166 5.72 2.02 -7.19
CA SER A 166 5.64 2.43 -8.59
C SER A 166 5.82 1.26 -9.56
N GLN A 167 6.72 0.32 -9.25
CA GLN A 167 6.94 -0.90 -10.02
C GLN A 167 5.79 -1.88 -9.85
N THR A 168 5.26 -2.01 -8.64
CA THR A 168 4.12 -2.88 -8.31
C THR A 168 2.86 -2.42 -9.05
N VAL A 169 2.53 -1.13 -8.99
CA VAL A 169 1.40 -0.52 -9.72
C VAL A 169 1.58 -0.71 -11.23
N PHE A 170 2.76 -0.39 -11.75
CA PHE A 170 3.02 -0.54 -13.18
C PHE A 170 2.90 -2.00 -13.64
N SER A 171 3.48 -2.94 -12.90
CA SER A 171 3.46 -4.37 -13.21
C SER A 171 2.04 -4.93 -13.14
N LEU A 172 1.28 -4.59 -12.10
CA LEU A 172 -0.13 -4.97 -11.96
C LEU A 172 -0.97 -4.51 -13.16
N VAL A 173 -0.83 -3.23 -13.55
CA VAL A 173 -1.56 -2.71 -14.71
C VAL A 173 -1.14 -3.42 -16.01
N CYS A 174 0.16 -3.64 -16.22
CA CYS A 174 0.64 -4.35 -17.40
C CYS A 174 0.09 -5.78 -17.49
N LYS A 175 -0.01 -6.48 -16.34
CA LYS A 175 -0.57 -7.83 -16.26
C LYS A 175 -2.08 -7.86 -16.46
N LEU A 176 -2.82 -6.91 -15.89
CA LEU A 176 -4.26 -6.71 -16.14
C LEU A 176 -4.53 -6.57 -17.63
N VAL A 177 -3.79 -5.71 -18.31
CA VAL A 177 -3.89 -5.51 -19.75
C VAL A 177 -3.47 -6.77 -20.52
N HIS A 178 -2.43 -7.49 -20.08
CA HIS A 178 -2.04 -8.73 -20.75
C HIS A 178 -3.13 -9.80 -20.66
N GLN A 179 -3.70 -10.01 -19.48
CA GLN A 179 -4.77 -10.99 -19.25
C GLN A 179 -6.05 -10.62 -20.01
N GLN A 180 -6.41 -9.32 -20.10
CA GLN A 180 -7.49 -8.87 -20.96
C GLN A 180 -7.26 -9.20 -22.44
N ASN A 181 -6.01 -9.13 -22.91
CA ASN A 181 -5.67 -9.50 -24.28
C ASN A 181 -5.74 -11.01 -24.53
N LEU A 182 -5.46 -11.84 -23.51
CA LEU A 182 -5.61 -13.30 -23.60
C LEU A 182 -7.09 -13.72 -23.58
N LEU A 183 -7.90 -13.00 -22.81
CA LEU A 183 -9.31 -13.28 -22.58
C LEU A 183 -10.15 -12.07 -23.01
N SER A 184 -10.21 -11.79 -24.32
CA SER A 184 -10.86 -10.58 -24.84
C SER A 184 -12.37 -10.49 -24.54
N LEU A 185 -13.01 -11.63 -24.25
CA LEU A 185 -14.42 -11.73 -23.87
C LEU A 185 -14.63 -11.78 -22.34
N ALA A 186 -13.55 -11.91 -21.56
CA ALA A 186 -13.66 -11.91 -20.11
C ALA A 186 -13.89 -10.49 -19.60
N ASN A 187 -14.89 -10.34 -18.74
CA ASN A 187 -15.08 -9.08 -18.02
C ASN A 187 -13.90 -8.83 -17.06
N TRP A 188 -13.76 -7.58 -16.62
CA TRP A 188 -12.67 -7.18 -15.72
C TRP A 188 -12.66 -7.93 -14.39
N ARG A 189 -13.81 -8.41 -13.92
CA ARG A 189 -13.87 -9.26 -12.72
C ARG A 189 -13.20 -10.61 -12.93
N HIS A 190 -13.42 -11.26 -14.08
CA HIS A 190 -12.75 -12.51 -14.42
C HIS A 190 -11.25 -12.31 -14.57
N ILE A 191 -10.84 -11.20 -15.20
CA ILE A 191 -9.43 -10.84 -15.35
C ILE A 191 -8.77 -10.58 -13.98
N LEU A 192 -9.43 -9.80 -13.12
CA LEU A 192 -8.98 -9.56 -11.75
C LEU A 192 -8.91 -10.86 -10.96
N LYS A 193 -9.95 -11.70 -11.01
CA LYS A 193 -9.96 -13.02 -10.36
C LYS A 193 -8.80 -13.88 -10.86
N ALA A 194 -8.55 -13.94 -12.17
CA ALA A 194 -7.44 -14.71 -12.73
C ALA A 194 -6.09 -14.22 -12.18
N ILE A 195 -5.86 -12.91 -12.14
CA ILE A 195 -4.63 -12.34 -11.58
C ILE A 195 -4.53 -12.57 -10.08
N MET A 196 -5.63 -12.40 -9.35
CA MET A 196 -5.68 -12.65 -7.91
C MET A 196 -5.41 -14.12 -7.58
N THR A 197 -5.93 -15.06 -8.38
CA THR A 197 -5.70 -16.49 -8.16
C THR A 197 -4.28 -16.95 -8.51
N THR A 198 -3.59 -16.26 -9.41
CA THR A 198 -2.24 -16.62 -9.86
C THR A 198 -1.15 -15.88 -9.08
N GLU A 199 -1.42 -14.63 -8.71
CA GLU A 199 -0.40 -13.70 -8.19
C GLU A 199 -0.90 -12.82 -7.02
N GLY A 200 -2.12 -13.04 -6.52
CA GLY A 200 -2.70 -12.22 -5.46
C GLY A 200 -1.89 -12.19 -4.16
N HIS A 201 -1.12 -13.24 -3.88
CA HIS A 201 -0.20 -13.29 -2.73
C HIS A 201 0.94 -12.27 -2.80
N LYS A 202 1.21 -11.68 -3.97
CA LYS A 202 2.26 -10.67 -4.22
C LYS A 202 1.74 -9.25 -4.12
N LEU A 203 0.43 -9.06 -3.89
CA LEU A 203 -0.24 -7.77 -3.93
C LEU A 203 -0.93 -7.50 -2.60
N PRO A 204 -0.93 -6.25 -2.09
CA PRO A 204 -1.68 -5.92 -0.87
C PRO A 204 -3.19 -6.15 -1.07
N ILE A 205 -3.83 -6.86 -0.15
CA ILE A 205 -5.27 -7.21 -0.21
C ILE A 205 -6.13 -5.96 -0.40
N PHE A 206 -5.84 -4.90 0.34
CA PHE A 206 -6.55 -3.62 0.23
C PHE A 206 -6.56 -3.04 -1.20
N TRP A 207 -5.51 -3.29 -1.99
CA TRP A 207 -5.46 -2.81 -3.37
C TRP A 207 -6.33 -3.63 -4.29
N LEU A 208 -6.35 -4.94 -4.07
CA LEU A 208 -7.20 -5.88 -4.78
C LEU A 208 -8.67 -5.55 -4.51
N ASP A 209 -9.02 -5.27 -3.26
CA ASP A 209 -10.37 -4.85 -2.87
C ASP A 209 -10.78 -3.55 -3.55
N LYS A 210 -9.91 -2.54 -3.53
CA LYS A 210 -10.18 -1.25 -4.19
C LYS A 210 -10.33 -1.37 -5.70
N LEU A 211 -9.47 -2.15 -6.35
CA LEU A 211 -9.56 -2.41 -7.80
C LEU A 211 -10.84 -3.18 -8.12
N TYR A 212 -11.19 -4.16 -7.29
CA TYR A 212 -12.43 -4.92 -7.45
C TYR A 212 -13.67 -4.05 -7.29
N LEU A 213 -13.71 -3.19 -6.27
CA LEU A 213 -14.82 -2.24 -6.05
C LEU A 213 -14.93 -1.21 -7.17
N SER A 214 -13.82 -0.82 -7.79
CA SER A 214 -13.80 0.23 -8.82
C SER A 214 -14.02 -0.30 -10.24
N LEU A 215 -13.52 -1.50 -10.55
CA LEU A 215 -13.68 -2.16 -11.86
C LEU A 215 -14.81 -3.19 -11.87
N GLY A 216 -15.40 -3.48 -10.72
CA GLY A 216 -16.51 -4.40 -10.54
C GLY A 216 -17.84 -3.86 -11.06
N PRO A 217 -18.24 -2.62 -10.78
CA PRO A 217 -19.49 -2.03 -11.27
C PRO A 217 -19.48 -1.82 -12.80
N ILE A 218 -20.65 -1.95 -13.41
CA ILE A 218 -20.90 -1.44 -14.76
C ILE A 218 -20.82 0.09 -14.69
N PRO A 219 -20.16 0.79 -15.63
CA PRO A 219 -20.10 2.24 -15.59
C PRO A 219 -21.51 2.85 -15.57
N PRO A 220 -21.75 3.90 -14.78
CA PRO A 220 -23.07 4.53 -14.72
C PRO A 220 -23.54 4.98 -16.10
N GLY A 221 -24.82 4.69 -16.42
CA GLY A 221 -25.39 4.94 -17.75
C GLY A 221 -25.06 3.88 -18.80
N SER A 222 -24.47 2.74 -18.39
CA SER A 222 -24.18 1.62 -19.27
C SER A 222 -25.12 0.43 -19.03
N TYR A 223 -25.52 -0.25 -20.10
CA TYR A 223 -26.43 -1.40 -20.03
C TYR A 223 -25.86 -2.61 -20.79
N VAL A 224 -26.26 -3.81 -20.39
CA VAL A 224 -25.93 -5.05 -21.10
C VAL A 224 -27.12 -5.42 -21.98
N ALA A 225 -26.89 -5.51 -23.28
CA ALA A 225 -27.89 -6.04 -24.22
C ALA A 225 -27.47 -7.44 -24.67
N ASP A 226 -28.43 -8.37 -24.67
CA ASP A 226 -28.22 -9.71 -25.22
C ASP A 226 -28.76 -9.76 -26.66
N LYS A 227 -27.88 -10.11 -27.60
CA LYS A 227 -28.30 -10.39 -28.97
C LYS A 227 -27.58 -11.66 -29.44
N GLN A 228 -28.35 -12.73 -29.68
CA GLN A 228 -27.83 -13.97 -30.25
C GLN A 228 -26.59 -14.50 -29.49
N GLN A 229 -26.66 -14.59 -28.16
CA GLN A 229 -25.59 -15.10 -27.28
C GLN A 229 -24.32 -14.23 -27.20
N SER A 230 -24.35 -13.01 -27.76
CA SER A 230 -23.26 -12.05 -27.67
C SER A 230 -23.63 -10.92 -26.70
N LEU A 231 -22.73 -10.62 -25.77
CA LEU A 231 -22.90 -9.53 -24.80
C LEU A 231 -22.46 -8.20 -25.42
N TYR A 232 -23.34 -7.21 -25.44
CA TYR A 232 -23.04 -5.86 -25.93
C TYR A 232 -23.07 -4.87 -24.77
N TRP A 233 -22.14 -3.92 -24.78
CA TRP A 233 -22.15 -2.78 -23.87
C TRP A 233 -22.81 -1.59 -24.56
N VAL A 234 -23.86 -1.09 -23.94
CA VAL A 234 -24.57 0.12 -24.32
C VAL A 234 -24.06 1.26 -23.47
N MET A 235 -23.72 2.41 -24.07
CA MET A 235 -23.47 3.65 -23.34
C MET A 235 -24.55 4.67 -23.73
N SER A 236 -25.36 5.12 -22.78
CA SER A 236 -26.33 6.20 -22.99
C SER A 236 -25.65 7.57 -22.83
N ALA A 237 -25.99 8.50 -23.73
CA ALA A 237 -25.58 9.89 -23.64
C ALA A 237 -26.80 10.71 -23.16
N ALA A 238 -26.86 10.97 -21.86
CA ALA A 238 -27.89 11.74 -21.15
C ALA A 238 -29.25 11.04 -20.96
N GLN A 239 -29.92 11.38 -19.86
CA GLN A 239 -31.25 10.90 -19.45
C GLN A 239 -32.40 11.31 -20.40
N ALA A 240 -32.13 12.09 -21.45
CA ALA A 240 -33.15 12.73 -22.27
C ALA A 240 -33.23 12.22 -23.73
N ASN A 241 -32.30 11.36 -24.18
CA ASN A 241 -32.28 10.84 -25.55
C ASN A 241 -32.24 9.31 -25.54
N ASP A 242 -33.38 8.70 -25.24
CA ASP A 242 -33.58 7.25 -25.09
C ASP A 242 -33.51 6.44 -26.40
N HIS A 243 -33.19 7.07 -27.53
CA HIS A 243 -33.37 6.48 -28.87
C HIS A 243 -32.09 6.04 -29.58
N VAL A 244 -30.90 6.39 -29.07
CA VAL A 244 -29.65 6.10 -29.79
C VAL A 244 -28.61 5.49 -28.86
N VAL A 245 -28.32 4.22 -29.11
CA VAL A 245 -27.41 3.40 -28.31
C VAL A 245 -26.21 3.00 -29.15
N CYS A 246 -25.01 3.17 -28.57
CA CYS A 246 -23.77 2.72 -29.16
C CYS A 246 -23.51 1.26 -28.76
N LEU A 247 -23.48 0.34 -29.73
CA LEU A 247 -23.24 -1.09 -29.51
C LEU A 247 -21.85 -1.48 -30.00
N SER A 248 -21.18 -2.40 -29.30
CA SER A 248 -19.94 -3.02 -29.76
C SER A 248 -19.92 -4.52 -29.51
N THR A 249 -19.87 -5.31 -30.58
CA THR A 249 -19.68 -6.78 -30.54
C THR A 249 -18.24 -7.22 -30.76
N SER A 250 -17.43 -6.36 -31.37
CA SER A 250 -16.16 -6.73 -32.00
C SER A 250 -15.25 -5.51 -32.22
N GLY A 251 -15.56 -4.40 -31.56
CA GLY A 251 -14.83 -3.13 -31.67
C GLY A 251 -15.21 -2.25 -32.84
N ILE A 252 -16.30 -2.57 -33.54
CA ILE A 252 -16.97 -1.67 -34.47
C ILE A 252 -18.20 -1.11 -33.74
N TRP A 253 -18.19 0.20 -33.51
CA TRP A 253 -19.31 0.92 -32.90
C TRP A 253 -20.39 1.15 -33.94
N GLN A 254 -21.59 0.65 -33.67
CA GLN A 254 -22.76 0.89 -34.49
C GLN A 254 -23.77 1.68 -33.67
N LEU A 255 -24.25 2.79 -34.22
CA LEU A 255 -25.43 3.49 -33.72
C LEU A 255 -26.64 2.61 -34.06
N LYS A 256 -27.39 2.19 -33.05
CA LYS A 256 -28.67 1.49 -33.25
C LYS A 256 -29.77 2.11 -32.39
N SER A 257 -30.98 2.07 -32.95
CA SER A 257 -32.21 2.32 -32.21
C SER A 257 -32.37 1.28 -31.09
N THR A 258 -32.87 1.72 -29.94
CA THR A 258 -33.20 0.90 -28.77
C THR A 258 -34.39 -0.02 -29.00
N GLU A 259 -35.22 0.23 -30.01
CA GLU A 259 -36.52 -0.43 -30.25
C GLU A 259 -36.44 -1.96 -30.41
N ASN A 260 -35.27 -2.52 -30.70
CA ASN A 260 -35.07 -3.96 -30.94
C ASN A 260 -34.05 -4.62 -30.00
N LEU A 261 -33.72 -4.01 -28.86
CA LEU A 261 -32.71 -4.52 -27.93
C LEU A 261 -33.36 -4.93 -26.60
N THR A 262 -33.22 -6.21 -26.24
CA THR A 262 -33.55 -6.68 -24.90
C THR A 262 -32.41 -6.29 -23.96
N ILE A 263 -32.66 -5.29 -23.12
CA ILE A 263 -31.71 -4.81 -22.12
C ILE A 263 -31.94 -5.58 -20.82
N THR A 264 -30.87 -6.13 -20.25
CA THR A 264 -30.91 -6.83 -18.96
C THR A 264 -30.06 -6.10 -17.94
N ASP A 265 -30.64 -5.81 -16.77
CA ASP A 265 -29.90 -5.34 -15.60
C ASP A 265 -29.12 -6.51 -15.00
N SER A 266 -27.84 -6.63 -15.35
CA SER A 266 -27.03 -7.73 -14.85
C SER A 266 -26.52 -7.46 -13.43
N GLU A 267 -27.31 -7.77 -12.42
CA GLU A 267 -26.86 -7.77 -11.01
C GLU A 267 -26.74 -9.20 -10.46
N LYS A 268 -25.56 -9.81 -10.64
CA LYS A 268 -25.01 -10.74 -9.63
C LYS A 268 -23.55 -10.36 -9.39
N TYR A 269 -23.37 -9.43 -8.47
CA TYR A 269 -22.07 -9.15 -7.88
C TYR A 269 -21.68 -10.35 -7.03
N LEU A 270 -20.50 -10.93 -7.28
CA LEU A 270 -19.85 -11.72 -6.23
C LEU A 270 -19.50 -10.72 -5.14
N LYS A 271 -19.87 -11.00 -3.90
CA LYS A 271 -19.54 -10.10 -2.79
C LYS A 271 -18.02 -10.07 -2.66
N PRO A 272 -17.40 -8.93 -2.28
CA PRO A 272 -15.96 -8.86 -1.99
C PRO A 272 -15.50 -10.01 -1.07
N GLN A 273 -16.36 -10.43 -0.15
CA GLN A 273 -16.20 -11.58 0.75
C GLN A 273 -15.95 -12.92 0.02
N GLU A 274 -16.65 -13.20 -1.08
CA GLU A 274 -16.51 -14.45 -1.85
C GLU A 274 -15.18 -14.50 -2.63
N LEU A 275 -14.64 -13.33 -2.98
CA LEU A 275 -13.36 -13.18 -3.65
C LEU A 275 -12.19 -13.24 -2.66
N ILE A 276 -12.37 -12.67 -1.47
CA ILE A 276 -11.48 -12.84 -0.32
C ILE A 276 -11.39 -14.33 0.06
N LEU A 277 -12.50 -15.05 0.09
CA LEU A 277 -12.52 -16.51 0.34
C LEU A 277 -11.75 -17.30 -0.73
N CYS A 278 -11.85 -16.92 -2.01
CA CYS A 278 -11.06 -17.53 -3.10
C CYS A 278 -9.55 -17.25 -2.95
N CYS A 279 -9.17 -16.06 -2.48
CA CYS A 279 -7.77 -15.71 -2.20
C CYS A 279 -7.24 -16.38 -0.94
N GLN A 280 -8.08 -16.54 0.09
CA GLN A 280 -7.77 -17.22 1.35
C GLN A 280 -7.56 -18.73 1.13
N HIS A 281 -8.37 -19.38 0.29
CA HIS A 281 -8.25 -20.82 0.01
C HIS A 281 -6.96 -21.20 -0.72
N LYS A 282 -6.37 -20.29 -1.52
CA LYS A 282 -5.06 -20.51 -2.17
C LYS A 282 -3.89 -19.92 -1.39
N SER A 283 -4.08 -18.89 -0.57
CA SER A 283 -3.01 -18.40 0.32
C SER A 283 -2.71 -19.40 1.44
N THR A 284 -3.61 -20.34 1.74
CA THR A 284 -3.34 -21.53 2.58
C THR A 284 -2.59 -22.65 1.85
N GLU A 285 -2.75 -22.81 0.54
CA GLU A 285 -2.01 -23.81 -0.27
C GLU A 285 -0.64 -23.32 -0.77
N LEU A 286 -0.46 -22.00 -0.94
CA LEU A 286 0.80 -21.34 -1.31
C LEU A 286 1.74 -21.05 -0.13
N ILE A 287 1.44 -21.56 1.07
CA ILE A 287 2.48 -21.79 2.11
C ILE A 287 3.29 -23.05 1.75
N ARG A 288 3.59 -23.24 0.47
CA ARG A 288 4.74 -24.01 0.00
C ARG A 288 5.72 -23.00 -0.58
N LEU A 289 6.75 -22.75 0.23
CA LEU A 289 7.87 -21.86 0.00
C LEU A 289 8.49 -22.13 -1.38
N ASP A 290 8.33 -21.19 -2.32
CA ASP A 290 9.36 -21.00 -3.33
C ASP A 290 10.53 -20.25 -2.69
N GLN A 291 11.69 -20.85 -2.81
CA GLN A 291 12.94 -20.59 -2.11
C GLN A 291 13.45 -19.16 -2.30
N THR A 292 13.15 -18.27 -1.35
CA THR A 292 14.01 -17.14 -1.01
C THR A 292 13.98 -16.94 0.50
N SER A 293 15.03 -17.42 1.19
CA SER A 293 15.29 -17.25 2.64
C SER A 293 14.10 -17.57 3.54
N GLU A 294 14.10 -18.79 4.10
CA GLU A 294 13.20 -19.24 5.17
C GLU A 294 13.22 -18.27 6.37
N VAL A 295 12.38 -17.24 6.36
CA VAL A 295 11.90 -16.64 7.59
C VAL A 295 10.79 -17.57 8.07
N ASN A 296 11.17 -18.61 8.83
CA ASN A 296 10.22 -19.47 9.55
C ASN A 296 9.32 -18.57 10.41
N ASN A 297 8.06 -18.42 9.98
CA ASN A 297 7.12 -17.48 10.56
C ASN A 297 6.71 -17.94 11.96
N PHE A 298 6.78 -17.02 12.94
CA PHE A 298 6.22 -17.24 14.27
C PHE A 298 4.70 -16.97 14.22
N SER A 299 3.92 -18.05 14.12
CA SER A 299 2.46 -17.98 13.96
C SER A 299 1.74 -17.55 15.24
N LEU A 300 0.50 -17.05 15.11
CA LEU A 300 -0.36 -16.76 16.27
C LEU A 300 -0.62 -18.02 17.12
N THR A 301 -0.79 -19.19 16.51
CA THR A 301 -0.98 -20.45 17.23
C THR A 301 0.25 -20.82 18.07
N GLN A 302 1.45 -20.65 17.51
CA GLN A 302 2.70 -20.85 18.26
C GLN A 302 2.85 -19.83 19.39
N LEU A 303 2.48 -18.57 19.15
CA LEU A 303 2.46 -17.54 20.20
C LEU A 303 1.50 -17.92 21.32
N THR A 304 0.24 -18.25 21.02
CA THR A 304 -0.75 -18.65 22.03
C THR A 304 -0.30 -19.89 22.82
N HIS A 305 0.35 -20.86 22.16
CA HIS A 305 0.95 -22.00 22.84
C HIS A 305 2.01 -21.57 23.87
N LEU A 306 2.98 -20.74 23.45
CA LEU A 306 4.03 -20.25 24.34
C LEU A 306 3.46 -19.40 25.49
N LEU A 307 2.50 -18.51 25.20
CA LEU A 307 1.84 -17.69 26.22
C LEU A 307 1.07 -18.56 27.25
N GLY A 308 0.57 -19.72 26.82
CA GLY A 308 -0.07 -20.70 27.71
C GLY A 308 0.82 -21.13 28.88
N HIS A 309 2.15 -21.24 28.68
CA HIS A 309 3.08 -21.69 29.72
C HIS A 309 3.21 -20.73 30.89
N PHE A 310 3.00 -19.42 30.68
CA PHE A 310 3.05 -18.41 31.74
C PHE A 310 1.92 -18.56 32.77
N HIS A 311 0.84 -19.27 32.40
CA HIS A 311 -0.35 -19.43 33.22
C HIS A 311 -0.51 -20.85 33.78
N GLN A 312 0.43 -21.75 33.51
CA GLN A 312 0.39 -23.11 34.01
C GLN A 312 1.12 -23.22 35.35
N HIS A 313 0.38 -23.53 36.42
CA HIS A 313 0.95 -23.65 37.78
C HIS A 313 1.69 -24.97 38.06
N LYS A 314 1.84 -25.87 37.08
CA LYS A 314 2.31 -27.25 37.30
C LYS A 314 3.81 -27.48 37.04
N ARG A 315 4.48 -26.59 36.31
CA ARG A 315 5.89 -26.72 35.93
C ARG A 315 6.54 -25.35 35.82
N ASP A 316 7.86 -25.30 35.97
CA ASP A 316 8.63 -24.07 35.78
C ASP A 316 8.45 -23.53 34.35
N PRO A 317 7.82 -22.35 34.16
CA PRO A 317 7.58 -21.78 32.84
C PRO A 317 8.88 -21.48 32.08
N VAL A 318 10.00 -21.21 32.77
CA VAL A 318 11.29 -20.95 32.12
C VAL A 318 11.78 -22.19 31.37
N SER A 319 11.68 -23.37 31.97
CA SER A 319 12.06 -24.62 31.33
C SER A 319 11.14 -24.96 30.16
N LEU A 320 9.81 -24.85 30.34
CA LEU A 320 8.84 -25.12 29.27
C LEU A 320 9.04 -24.20 28.05
N LEU A 321 9.20 -22.90 28.28
CA LEU A 321 9.48 -21.93 27.22
C LEU A 321 10.83 -22.20 26.55
N SER A 322 11.85 -22.58 27.32
CA SER A 322 13.16 -22.90 26.76
C SER A 322 13.08 -24.10 25.81
N ASP A 323 12.38 -25.17 26.19
CA ASP A 323 12.26 -26.38 25.38
C ASP A 323 11.51 -26.08 24.07
N ASP A 324 10.39 -25.36 24.15
CA ASP A 324 9.59 -25.03 22.97
C ASP A 324 10.26 -24.01 22.04
N ILE A 325 10.85 -22.94 22.59
CA ILE A 325 11.53 -21.91 21.79
C ILE A 325 12.81 -22.48 21.15
N THR A 326 13.46 -23.47 21.76
CA THR A 326 14.62 -24.14 21.15
C THR A 326 14.25 -24.83 19.84
N ASN A 327 13.00 -25.29 19.71
CA ASN A 327 12.43 -25.85 18.48
C ASN A 327 11.96 -24.77 17.48
N LEU A 328 12.12 -23.48 17.80
CA LEU A 328 11.78 -22.34 16.95
C LEU A 328 13.05 -21.51 16.65
N PRO A 329 13.89 -21.90 15.68
CA PRO A 329 15.23 -21.33 15.47
C PRO A 329 15.24 -19.82 15.30
N THR A 330 14.25 -19.24 14.60
CA THR A 330 14.13 -17.79 14.38
C THR A 330 13.82 -17.04 15.66
N VAL A 331 12.86 -17.54 16.45
CA VAL A 331 12.50 -16.97 17.77
C VAL A 331 13.67 -17.11 18.73
N ARG A 332 14.34 -18.27 18.75
CA ARG A 332 15.53 -18.53 19.56
C ARG A 332 16.64 -17.51 19.28
N LEU A 333 17.02 -17.36 18.01
CA LEU A 333 18.09 -16.44 17.61
C LEU A 333 17.73 -14.99 17.95
N ALA A 334 16.49 -14.58 17.68
CA ALA A 334 16.03 -13.23 18.00
C ALA A 334 16.02 -12.95 19.51
N LEU A 335 15.55 -13.91 20.32
CA LEU A 335 15.50 -13.78 21.78
C LEU A 335 16.90 -13.71 22.39
N CYS A 336 17.79 -14.61 21.97
CA CYS A 336 19.19 -14.66 22.41
C CYS A 336 19.94 -13.39 22.04
N ARG A 337 19.75 -12.89 20.82
CA ARG A 337 20.30 -11.61 20.36
C ARG A 337 19.76 -10.46 21.20
N TYR A 338 18.45 -10.40 21.40
CA TYR A 338 17.81 -9.34 22.17
C TYR A 338 18.30 -9.30 23.62
N ALA A 339 18.41 -10.46 24.26
CA ALA A 339 18.98 -10.57 25.60
C ALA A 339 20.44 -10.12 25.64
N SER A 340 21.25 -10.49 24.65
CA SER A 340 22.66 -10.07 24.56
C SER A 340 22.80 -8.54 24.41
N GLU A 341 21.96 -7.94 23.55
CA GLU A 341 21.93 -6.48 23.33
C GLU A 341 21.59 -5.73 24.62
N LEU A 342 20.61 -6.22 25.39
CA LEU A 342 20.23 -5.62 26.68
C LEU A 342 21.25 -5.91 27.80
N ALA A 343 21.98 -7.03 27.75
CA ALA A 343 22.98 -7.38 28.74
C ALA A 343 24.23 -6.50 28.64
N GLN A 344 24.47 -5.95 27.43
CA GLN A 344 25.73 -5.30 27.06
C GLN A 344 26.97 -6.18 27.35
N THR A 345 26.81 -7.51 27.30
CA THR A 345 27.88 -8.46 27.60
C THR A 345 28.81 -8.63 26.40
N SER A 346 30.11 -8.75 26.66
CA SER A 346 31.11 -9.07 25.63
C SER A 346 30.94 -10.46 25.04
N THR A 347 30.35 -11.38 25.81
CA THR A 347 29.98 -12.73 25.36
C THR A 347 28.49 -12.77 25.01
N PRO A 348 28.13 -13.21 23.79
CA PRO A 348 26.73 -13.34 23.39
C PRO A 348 26.05 -14.48 24.16
N ILE A 349 24.79 -14.27 24.53
CA ILE A 349 23.94 -15.27 25.15
C ILE A 349 23.43 -16.21 24.04
N GLU A 350 23.86 -17.47 24.04
CA GLU A 350 23.47 -18.44 23.01
C GLU A 350 22.34 -19.38 23.43
N LYS A 351 22.16 -19.58 24.75
CA LYS A 351 21.17 -20.52 25.30
C LYS A 351 19.84 -19.83 25.59
N THR A 352 18.75 -20.40 25.06
CA THR A 352 17.37 -19.93 25.24
C THR A 352 17.01 -19.70 26.71
N LYS A 353 17.30 -20.69 27.57
CA LYS A 353 17.06 -20.60 29.02
C LYS A 353 17.74 -19.38 29.66
N HIS A 354 19.00 -19.11 29.30
CA HIS A 354 19.75 -17.98 29.85
C HIS A 354 19.18 -16.65 29.38
N ALA A 355 18.75 -16.57 28.11
CA ALA A 355 18.08 -15.39 27.58
C ALA A 355 16.76 -15.10 28.33
N ILE A 356 15.95 -16.13 28.59
CA ILE A 356 14.70 -16.00 29.35
C ILE A 356 14.98 -15.55 30.79
N MET A 357 15.96 -16.16 31.47
CA MET A 357 16.32 -15.80 32.84
C MET A 357 16.85 -14.37 32.95
N MET A 358 17.66 -13.94 31.99
CA MET A 358 18.22 -12.58 31.95
C MET A 358 17.11 -11.53 31.75
N LEU A 359 16.18 -11.79 30.82
CA LEU A 359 15.10 -10.86 30.52
C LEU A 359 14.01 -10.86 31.60
N GLY A 360 13.80 -12.00 32.26
CA GLY A 360 12.69 -12.23 33.17
C GLY A 360 11.37 -12.53 32.43
N LEU A 361 10.48 -13.29 33.06
CA LEU A 361 9.25 -13.78 32.43
C LEU A 361 8.31 -12.66 31.97
N GLY A 362 8.17 -11.57 32.75
CA GLY A 362 7.33 -10.42 32.38
C GLY A 362 7.76 -9.80 31.03
N ARG A 363 9.06 -9.51 30.88
CA ARG A 363 9.60 -8.97 29.62
C ARG A 363 9.44 -9.95 28.47
N VAL A 364 9.72 -11.24 28.68
CA VAL A 364 9.59 -12.26 27.63
C VAL A 364 8.16 -12.39 27.13
N TYR A 365 7.16 -12.27 28.02
CA TYR A 365 5.74 -12.31 27.66
C TYR A 365 5.39 -11.25 26.62
N TYR A 366 5.65 -9.98 26.93
CA TYR A 366 5.35 -8.86 26.03
C TYR A 366 6.25 -8.84 24.80
N TRP A 367 7.51 -9.27 24.94
CA TRP A 367 8.44 -9.38 23.83
C TRP A 367 7.98 -10.41 22.79
N LEU A 368 7.46 -11.57 23.19
CA LEU A 368 6.96 -12.59 22.25
C LEU A 368 5.80 -12.03 21.41
N ILE A 369 4.86 -11.33 22.03
CA ILE A 369 3.73 -10.70 21.34
C ILE A 369 4.25 -9.63 20.37
N ARG A 370 5.14 -8.75 20.84
CA ARG A 370 5.73 -7.67 20.03
C ARG A 370 6.51 -8.23 18.85
N TYR A 371 7.36 -9.23 19.07
CA TYR A 371 8.16 -9.88 18.04
C TYR A 371 7.26 -10.52 16.97
N GLN A 372 6.20 -11.22 17.38
CA GLN A 372 5.22 -11.77 16.44
C GLN A 372 4.60 -10.67 15.55
N ILE A 373 4.17 -9.56 16.13
CA ILE A 373 3.59 -8.44 15.40
C ILE A 373 4.62 -7.77 14.49
N GLU A 374 5.81 -7.45 15.00
CA GLU A 374 6.89 -6.79 14.24
C GLU A 374 7.42 -7.66 13.09
N THR A 375 7.39 -9.00 13.19
CA THR A 375 7.74 -9.86 12.03
C THR A 375 6.79 -9.66 10.85
N TYR A 376 5.52 -9.27 11.09
CA TYR A 376 4.63 -8.86 10.01
C TYR A 376 5.02 -7.50 9.41
N TYR A 377 5.57 -6.56 10.19
CA TYR A 377 6.07 -5.27 9.66
C TYR A 377 7.17 -5.49 8.62
N LEU A 378 8.02 -6.49 8.81
CA LEU A 378 9.09 -6.85 7.87
C LEU A 378 8.56 -7.51 6.59
N LYS A 379 7.39 -8.14 6.67
CA LYS A 379 6.76 -8.86 5.55
C LYS A 379 6.01 -7.94 4.57
N TYR A 380 5.39 -6.86 5.07
CA TYR A 380 4.65 -5.91 4.23
C TYR A 380 5.61 -4.90 3.59
N THR A 381 5.95 -5.12 2.32
CA THR A 381 6.75 -4.18 1.54
C THR A 381 5.86 -3.08 0.94
N TYR A 382 6.13 -1.84 1.31
CA TYR A 382 5.54 -0.64 0.72
C TYR A 382 6.54 0.50 0.77
N ASP A 383 6.33 1.54 -0.05
CA ASP A 383 7.30 2.62 -0.30
C ASP A 383 7.86 3.31 0.96
N GLN A 384 7.12 3.27 2.05
CA GLN A 384 7.45 3.96 3.30
C GLN A 384 7.75 3.00 4.46
N GLN A 385 7.99 1.71 4.19
CA GLN A 385 8.26 0.70 5.21
C GLN A 385 9.46 1.06 6.09
N ASN A 386 10.58 1.48 5.49
CA ASN A 386 11.78 1.89 6.24
C ASN A 386 11.51 3.09 7.15
N LEU A 387 10.75 4.07 6.67
CA LEU A 387 10.39 5.26 7.44
C LEU A 387 9.41 4.92 8.57
N HIS A 388 8.47 4.01 8.34
CA HIS A 388 7.59 3.49 9.39
C HIS A 388 8.38 2.72 10.45
N LEU A 389 9.29 1.84 10.07
CA LEU A 389 10.15 1.12 11.01
C LEU A 389 11.02 2.08 11.84
N LEU A 390 11.53 3.14 11.23
CA LEU A 390 12.26 4.19 11.93
C LEU A 390 11.38 4.90 12.96
N TYR A 391 10.17 5.32 12.56
CA TYR A 391 9.18 5.95 13.41
C TYR A 391 8.74 5.08 14.58
N LEU A 392 8.49 3.80 14.31
CA LEU A 392 8.17 2.81 15.32
C LEU A 392 9.30 2.69 16.34
N LYS A 393 10.54 2.50 15.89
CA LYS A 393 11.72 2.36 16.77
C LYS A 393 11.94 3.62 17.62
N GLN A 394 11.78 4.79 17.03
CA GLN A 394 11.92 6.06 17.74
C GLN A 394 10.86 6.21 18.84
N ALA A 395 9.59 5.95 18.52
CA ALA A 395 8.50 5.96 19.49
C ALA A 395 8.73 4.94 20.62
N GLN A 396 9.18 3.72 20.28
CA GLN A 396 9.47 2.67 21.23
C GLN A 396 10.61 3.05 22.18
N SER A 397 11.67 3.67 21.65
CA SER A 397 12.82 4.15 22.45
C SER A 397 12.41 5.26 23.42
N VAL A 398 11.57 6.20 22.99
CA VAL A 398 11.05 7.26 23.88
C VAL A 398 10.11 6.67 24.93
N ALA A 399 9.21 5.76 24.55
CA ALA A 399 8.36 5.04 25.49
C ALA A 399 9.18 4.26 26.53
N GLU A 400 10.24 3.57 26.11
CA GLU A 400 11.16 2.87 27.00
C GLU A 400 11.80 3.79 28.04
N ARG A 401 12.37 4.91 27.60
CA ARG A 401 12.98 5.90 28.51
C ARG A 401 11.97 6.48 29.48
N LEU A 402 10.79 6.88 28.99
CA LEU A 402 9.71 7.41 29.83
C LEU A 402 9.29 6.42 30.92
N VAL A 403 9.17 5.13 30.58
CA VAL A 403 8.83 4.10 31.56
C VAL A 403 9.96 3.83 32.54
N GLN A 404 11.21 3.84 32.10
CA GLN A 404 12.35 3.70 33.01
C GLN A 404 12.38 4.82 34.06
N THR A 405 11.97 6.04 33.70
CA THR A 405 11.86 7.17 34.63
C THR A 405 10.63 7.08 35.53
N LEU A 406 9.47 6.69 35.00
CA LEU A 406 8.19 6.80 35.71
C LEU A 406 7.76 5.52 36.45
N GLY A 407 8.20 4.34 36.00
CA GLY A 407 8.01 3.05 36.68
C GLY A 407 6.59 2.49 36.79
N PHE A 408 5.59 3.02 36.06
CA PHE A 408 4.18 2.63 36.22
C PHE A 408 3.73 1.43 35.36
N ILE A 409 4.51 1.03 34.36
CA ILE A 409 4.32 -0.15 33.51
C ILE A 409 5.69 -0.78 33.19
N GLU A 410 5.72 -1.96 32.56
CA GLU A 410 6.98 -2.56 32.10
C GLU A 410 7.47 -1.96 30.77
N THR A 411 8.79 -1.93 30.56
CA THR A 411 9.42 -1.42 29.33
C THR A 411 8.93 -2.16 28.08
N GLU A 412 8.86 -3.50 28.11
CA GLU A 412 8.39 -4.28 26.96
C GLU A 412 6.89 -4.10 26.70
N GLN A 413 6.11 -3.88 27.76
CA GLN A 413 4.69 -3.55 27.65
C GLN A 413 4.51 -2.21 26.93
N ALA A 414 5.32 -1.20 27.25
CA ALA A 414 5.29 0.09 26.56
C ALA A 414 5.70 -0.01 25.08
N LYS A 415 6.77 -0.76 24.76
CA LYS A 415 7.18 -1.02 23.38
C LYS A 415 6.09 -1.75 22.59
N LEU A 416 5.42 -2.73 23.21
CA LEU A 416 4.30 -3.43 22.61
C LEU A 416 3.12 -2.49 22.32
N LEU A 417 2.75 -1.64 23.28
CA LEU A 417 1.66 -0.67 23.12
C LEU A 417 1.92 0.32 21.98
N VAL A 418 3.16 0.82 21.84
CA VAL A 418 3.55 1.64 20.70
C VAL A 418 3.42 0.86 19.39
N THR A 419 3.85 -0.41 19.37
CA THR A 419 3.72 -1.28 18.19
C THR A 419 2.25 -1.45 17.80
N LEU A 420 1.39 -1.75 18.78
CA LEU A 420 -0.05 -1.87 18.57
C LEU A 420 -0.67 -0.55 18.10
N ALA A 421 -0.18 0.59 18.57
CA ALA A 421 -0.64 1.90 18.15
C ALA A 421 -0.36 2.19 16.66
N PHE A 422 0.77 1.70 16.17
CA PHE A 422 1.23 1.88 14.79
C PHE A 422 0.71 0.78 13.84
N MET A 423 0.32 -0.38 14.37
CA MET A 423 -0.08 -1.57 13.59
C MET A 423 -1.21 -1.30 12.58
N PRO A 424 -2.27 -0.53 12.89
CA PRO A 424 -3.30 -0.22 11.90
C PRO A 424 -2.73 0.45 10.64
N TYR A 425 -1.60 1.14 10.75
CA TYR A 425 -0.98 1.96 9.71
C TYR A 425 0.04 1.22 8.83
N LEU A 426 0.18 -0.10 9.00
CA LEU A 426 1.06 -0.95 8.18
C LEU A 426 0.87 -0.78 6.67
N ASN A 427 -0.36 -0.53 6.22
CA ASN A 427 -0.71 -0.32 4.80
C ASN A 427 -1.01 1.16 4.47
N ALA A 428 -0.58 2.11 5.30
CA ALA A 428 -0.83 3.53 5.05
C ALA A 428 -0.09 3.96 3.76
N PRO A 429 -0.81 4.45 2.73
CA PRO A 429 -0.22 4.78 1.43
C PRO A 429 0.65 6.05 1.48
N LYS A 430 0.56 6.83 2.55
CA LYS A 430 1.25 8.10 2.74
C LYS A 430 1.76 8.17 4.18
N ILE A 431 3.07 8.33 4.33
CA ILE A 431 3.63 8.99 5.52
C ILE A 431 3.72 10.46 5.14
N GLN A 432 3.41 11.39 6.06
CA GLN A 432 3.55 12.82 5.75
C GLN A 432 5.03 13.19 5.51
N THR A 433 5.53 13.00 4.30
CA THR A 433 6.80 13.57 3.84
C THR A 433 6.49 14.91 3.17
N LYS A 434 5.94 15.89 3.91
CA LYS A 434 5.76 17.22 3.32
C LYS A 434 7.15 17.79 3.03
N VAL A 435 7.36 18.20 1.77
CA VAL A 435 8.50 19.02 1.32
C VAL A 435 8.44 20.42 1.95
N VAL A 436 7.27 20.81 2.46
CA VAL A 436 7.04 22.03 3.25
C VAL A 436 7.18 21.67 4.73
N ARG A 437 7.95 22.47 5.46
CA ARG A 437 8.20 22.27 6.90
C ARG A 437 6.86 22.04 7.65
N PRO A 438 6.81 21.01 8.51
CA PRO A 438 5.65 20.71 9.35
C PRO A 438 5.41 21.85 10.34
N GLN A 439 4.14 22.22 10.54
CA GLN A 439 3.75 23.30 11.46
C GLN A 439 3.21 22.78 12.80
N LEU A 440 3.05 21.45 12.99
CA LEU A 440 2.34 20.86 14.14
C LEU A 440 3.02 19.60 14.68
N ILE A 441 3.07 19.47 16.02
CA ILE A 441 3.55 18.28 16.75
C ILE A 441 2.53 17.14 16.58
N SER A 442 3.01 15.93 16.26
CA SER A 442 2.15 14.77 16.01
C SER A 442 1.76 14.05 17.31
N ILE A 443 0.58 14.32 17.85
CA ILE A 443 0.09 13.73 19.11
C ILE A 443 -0.57 12.35 18.93
N SER A 444 -0.75 11.87 17.70
CA SER A 444 -1.32 10.55 17.41
C SER A 444 -0.75 9.92 16.13
N PRO A 445 -0.82 8.58 15.97
CA PRO A 445 -0.46 7.92 14.72
C PRO A 445 -1.26 8.44 13.52
N ALA A 446 -2.53 8.80 13.73
CA ALA A 446 -3.38 9.33 12.66
C ALA A 446 -2.81 10.61 12.02
N GLN A 447 -2.17 11.46 12.82
CA GLN A 447 -1.49 12.66 12.34
C GLN A 447 -0.19 12.32 11.58
N ILE A 448 0.60 11.36 12.10
CA ILE A 448 1.85 10.88 11.46
C ILE A 448 1.56 10.31 10.06
N PHE A 449 0.50 9.51 9.94
CA PHE A 449 0.14 8.79 8.70
C PHE A 449 -0.94 9.50 7.86
N ALA A 450 -1.42 10.68 8.28
CA ALA A 450 -2.50 11.43 7.63
C ALA A 450 -3.75 10.59 7.29
N GLN A 451 -4.06 9.63 8.15
CA GLN A 451 -5.18 8.71 7.97
C GLN A 451 -5.79 8.45 9.34
N ILE A 452 -7.12 8.48 9.46
CA ILE A 452 -7.80 8.06 10.69
C ILE A 452 -8.07 6.57 10.56
N LYS A 453 -7.66 5.77 11.54
CA LYS A 453 -7.98 4.34 11.62
C LYS A 453 -8.54 3.98 12.98
N THR A 454 -9.62 3.22 12.97
CA THR A 454 -10.20 2.61 14.17
C THR A 454 -9.59 1.24 14.40
N TYR A 455 -9.48 0.83 15.67
CA TYR A 455 -9.08 -0.54 15.99
C TYR A 455 -10.24 -1.49 15.72
N PRO A 456 -10.04 -2.56 14.93
CA PRO A 456 -11.07 -3.57 14.75
C PRO A 456 -11.43 -4.22 16.09
N GLN A 457 -12.72 -4.39 16.37
CA GLN A 457 -13.18 -5.08 17.59
C GLN A 457 -12.59 -6.49 17.72
N ALA A 458 -12.40 -7.19 16.60
CA ALA A 458 -11.73 -8.49 16.57
C ALA A 458 -10.28 -8.43 17.08
N LEU A 459 -9.53 -7.36 16.77
CA LEU A 459 -8.17 -7.18 17.27
C LEU A 459 -8.17 -6.93 18.78
N ILE A 460 -9.06 -6.06 19.27
CA ILE A 460 -9.21 -5.80 20.71
C ILE A 460 -9.54 -7.10 21.45
N LYS A 461 -10.49 -7.88 20.93
CA LYS A 461 -10.87 -9.19 21.47
C LYS A 461 -9.71 -10.19 21.47
N THR A 462 -8.92 -10.24 20.40
CA THR A 462 -7.72 -11.09 20.35
C THR A 462 -6.69 -10.66 21.39
N LEU A 463 -6.45 -9.35 21.58
CA LEU A 463 -5.50 -8.85 22.57
C LEU A 463 -5.92 -9.23 24.00
N THR A 464 -7.20 -9.05 24.35
CA THR A 464 -7.68 -9.27 25.72
C THR A 464 -8.00 -10.73 26.03
N GLU A 465 -8.58 -11.49 25.09
CA GLU A 465 -9.05 -12.86 25.36
C GLU A 465 -8.01 -13.92 24.97
N GLN A 466 -7.34 -13.77 23.82
CA GLN A 466 -6.42 -14.79 23.30
C GLN A 466 -4.98 -14.54 23.74
N LEU A 467 -4.55 -13.28 23.71
CA LEU A 467 -3.21 -12.86 24.14
C LEU A 467 -3.18 -12.38 25.59
N ARG A 468 -4.33 -12.38 26.27
CA ARG A 468 -4.49 -12.08 27.71
C ARG A 468 -3.77 -10.80 28.16
N ILE A 469 -3.69 -9.81 27.29
CA ILE A 469 -3.22 -8.48 27.64
C ILE A 469 -4.30 -7.83 28.51
N GLU A 470 -3.88 -7.11 29.54
CA GLU A 470 -4.80 -6.49 30.49
C GLU A 470 -5.72 -5.48 29.81
N HIS A 471 -6.98 -5.42 30.23
CA HIS A 471 -8.00 -4.56 29.61
C HIS A 471 -7.58 -3.09 29.51
N TRP A 472 -6.90 -2.57 30.53
CA TRP A 472 -6.44 -1.18 30.56
C TRP A 472 -5.46 -0.82 29.42
N CYS A 473 -4.73 -1.80 28.88
CA CYS A 473 -3.87 -1.63 27.69
C CYS A 473 -4.71 -1.39 26.42
N ALA A 474 -5.75 -2.21 26.23
CA ALA A 474 -6.65 -2.07 25.10
C ALA A 474 -7.45 -0.77 25.18
N ASP A 475 -7.90 -0.40 26.38
CA ASP A 475 -8.57 0.87 26.64
C ASP A 475 -7.70 2.08 26.30
N ALA A 476 -6.39 2.01 26.58
CA ALA A 476 -5.45 3.09 26.24
C ALA A 476 -5.30 3.26 24.72
N LEU A 477 -5.30 2.17 23.96
CA LEU A 477 -5.30 2.20 22.50
C LEU A 477 -6.59 2.82 21.94
N VAL A 478 -7.74 2.49 22.54
CA VAL A 478 -9.04 3.07 22.16
C VAL A 478 -9.07 4.56 22.48
N ALA A 479 -8.63 4.97 23.67
CA ALA A 479 -8.58 6.37 24.10
C ALA A 479 -7.66 7.22 23.22
N LEU A 480 -6.57 6.66 22.68
CA LEU A 480 -5.66 7.37 21.76
C LEU A 480 -6.37 7.84 20.46
N ASN A 481 -7.45 7.18 20.05
CA ASN A 481 -8.27 7.58 18.90
C ASN A 481 -9.42 8.53 19.26
N SER A 482 -9.81 8.60 20.54
CA SER A 482 -10.90 9.45 21.05
C SER A 482 -10.49 10.05 22.40
N LEU A 483 -9.62 11.06 22.37
CA LEU A 483 -9.08 11.69 23.57
C LEU A 483 -10.16 12.32 24.46
N ALA A 484 -11.33 12.66 23.90
CA ALA A 484 -12.48 13.16 24.65
C ALA A 484 -13.02 12.13 25.66
N ASP A 485 -12.83 10.84 25.41
CA ASP A 485 -13.26 9.76 26.31
C ASP A 485 -12.23 9.43 27.40
N LEU A 486 -11.02 10.00 27.33
CA LEU A 486 -9.92 9.72 28.25
C LEU A 486 -10.30 9.82 29.75
N PRO A 487 -11.08 10.83 30.20
CA PRO A 487 -11.47 10.95 31.61
C PRO A 487 -12.36 9.81 32.12
N ARG A 488 -12.97 9.02 31.23
CA ARG A 488 -13.85 7.89 31.60
C ARG A 488 -13.08 6.64 32.01
N PHE A 489 -11.78 6.57 31.71
CA PHE A 489 -10.94 5.41 32.00
C PHE A 489 -10.20 5.57 33.33
N ASN A 490 -9.65 4.47 33.85
CA ASN A 490 -8.85 4.49 35.08
C ASN A 490 -7.51 5.25 34.89
N LEU A 491 -6.88 5.64 36.00
CA LEU A 491 -5.63 6.42 35.98
C LEU A 491 -4.51 5.73 35.20
N LYS A 492 -4.38 4.40 35.30
CA LYS A 492 -3.34 3.64 34.60
C LYS A 492 -3.53 3.75 33.08
N THR A 493 -4.75 3.56 32.58
CA THR A 493 -5.11 3.79 31.17
C THR A 493 -4.81 5.22 30.73
N GLN A 494 -5.16 6.21 31.56
CA GLN A 494 -4.90 7.61 31.25
C GLN A 494 -3.41 7.91 31.11
N GLN A 495 -2.59 7.42 32.06
CA GLN A 495 -1.13 7.55 32.02
C GLN A 495 -0.52 6.79 30.83
N THR A 496 -1.03 5.60 30.52
CA THR A 496 -0.59 4.85 29.34
C THR A 496 -0.92 5.58 28.04
N CYS A 497 -2.11 6.17 27.90
CA CYS A 497 -2.46 6.99 26.75
C CYS A 497 -1.57 8.25 26.66
N ALA A 498 -1.31 8.92 27.79
CA ALA A 498 -0.40 10.05 27.86
C ALA A 498 1.02 9.69 27.40
N LEU A 499 1.51 8.50 27.79
CA LEU A 499 2.78 7.96 27.31
C LEU A 499 2.79 7.74 25.79
N LEU A 500 1.70 7.20 25.22
CA LEU A 500 1.56 7.02 23.78
C LEU A 500 1.54 8.36 23.02
N ILE A 501 0.91 9.41 23.57
CA ILE A 501 0.91 10.76 23.02
C ILE A 501 2.34 11.33 23.01
N CYS A 502 3.09 11.22 24.11
CA CYS A 502 4.48 11.66 24.18
C CYS A 502 5.38 10.89 23.21
N ALA A 503 5.18 9.57 23.09
CA ALA A 503 5.89 8.74 22.13
C ALA A 503 5.59 9.15 20.68
N CYS A 504 4.32 9.38 20.31
CA CYS A 504 3.95 9.87 18.97
C CYS A 504 4.52 11.27 18.69
N SER A 505 4.50 12.15 19.69
CA SER A 505 5.01 13.52 19.58
C SER A 505 6.50 13.56 19.29
N SER A 506 7.23 12.50 19.66
CA SER A 506 8.65 12.36 19.37
C SER A 506 8.98 11.96 17.92
N VAL A 507 8.00 11.47 17.16
CA VAL A 507 8.17 10.87 15.83
C VAL A 507 7.95 11.89 14.69
N GLY A 508 7.38 13.05 15.00
CA GLY A 508 7.04 14.09 14.04
C GLY A 508 7.96 15.32 14.11
N LEU A 509 8.72 15.52 13.03
CA LEU A 509 8.70 16.75 12.23
C LEU A 509 8.80 18.08 13.03
N SER A 510 10.02 18.62 13.06
CA SER A 510 10.59 19.67 13.93
C SER A 510 9.74 20.93 14.17
N TYR A 511 9.57 21.26 15.46
CA TYR A 511 9.14 22.55 15.99
C TYR A 511 10.08 23.68 15.51
N ASN A 512 9.53 24.74 14.91
CA ASN A 512 10.25 26.00 14.70
C ASN A 512 9.67 27.05 15.68
N PRO A 513 10.31 27.30 16.84
CA PRO A 513 9.85 28.31 17.80
C PRO A 513 9.81 29.72 17.21
N ALA A 514 10.43 29.95 16.06
CA ALA A 514 10.60 31.28 15.48
C ALA A 514 9.39 31.79 14.66
N GLU A 515 8.42 30.95 14.29
CA GLU A 515 7.35 31.33 13.34
C GLU A 515 5.94 31.45 13.94
N ILE A 516 5.72 31.02 15.19
CA ILE A 516 4.44 31.23 15.90
C ILE A 516 4.78 32.00 17.17
N GLY A 517 4.28 33.22 17.30
CA GLY A 517 4.48 34.09 18.48
C GLY A 517 3.87 33.58 19.79
N SER A 518 3.65 32.27 19.94
CA SER A 518 3.18 31.63 21.17
C SER A 518 4.03 30.40 21.50
N THR A 519 4.65 30.43 22.67
CA THR A 519 5.35 29.32 23.33
C THR A 519 4.43 28.19 23.83
N GLN A 520 3.16 28.18 23.44
CA GLN A 520 2.16 27.27 24.00
C GLN A 520 2.17 25.91 23.28
N LEU A 521 2.34 24.85 24.07
CA LEU A 521 2.26 23.47 23.62
C LEU A 521 0.83 23.11 23.21
N PRO A 522 0.64 22.13 22.30
CA PRO A 522 -0.67 21.55 22.05
C PRO A 522 -1.33 21.10 23.37
N THR A 523 -2.62 21.39 23.52
CA THR A 523 -3.40 21.13 24.74
C THR A 523 -3.30 19.68 25.20
N GLU A 524 -3.34 18.75 24.25
CA GLU A 524 -3.28 17.31 24.48
C GLU A 524 -1.90 16.86 24.96
N LEU A 525 -0.84 17.46 24.43
CA LEU A 525 0.52 17.19 24.89
C LEU A 525 0.76 17.79 26.27
N SER A 526 0.27 19.01 26.52
CA SER A 526 0.34 19.64 27.84
C SER A 526 -0.39 18.82 28.90
N HIS A 527 -1.57 18.30 28.57
CA HIS A 527 -2.33 17.42 29.46
C HIS A 527 -1.61 16.07 29.68
N ALA A 528 -1.04 15.48 28.62
CA ALA A 528 -0.26 14.25 28.73
C ALA A 528 0.96 14.42 29.64
N LEU A 529 1.71 15.52 29.48
CA LEU A 529 2.85 15.85 30.34
C LEU A 529 2.42 16.05 31.80
N SER A 530 1.30 16.73 32.04
CA SER A 530 0.73 16.90 33.38
C SER A 530 0.35 15.56 34.03
N LEU A 531 -0.33 14.68 33.30
CA LEU A 531 -0.70 13.33 33.77
C LEU A 531 0.52 12.46 34.11
N LEU A 532 1.61 12.63 33.37
CA LEU A 532 2.87 11.93 33.62
C LEU A 532 3.77 12.64 34.65
N LYS A 533 3.37 13.82 35.14
CA LYS A 533 4.18 14.68 36.02
C LYS A 533 5.55 15.02 35.42
N LEU A 534 5.59 15.25 34.11
CA LEU A 534 6.79 15.64 33.37
C LEU A 534 6.68 17.09 32.91
N ASP A 535 7.80 17.79 32.91
CA ASP A 535 7.93 19.05 32.19
C ASP A 535 8.30 18.80 30.72
N PHE A 536 8.11 19.81 29.88
CA PHE A 536 8.44 19.70 28.46
C PHE A 536 9.94 19.53 28.23
N THR A 537 10.77 20.11 29.09
CA THR A 537 12.23 20.00 29.10
C THR A 537 12.71 18.56 29.30
N SER A 538 12.09 17.78 30.18
CA SER A 538 12.39 16.35 30.35
C SER A 538 12.07 15.55 29.09
N LEU A 539 10.95 15.83 28.42
CA LEU A 539 10.61 15.20 27.15
C LEU A 539 11.61 15.57 26.05
N GLN A 540 12.02 16.85 25.97
CA GLN A 540 13.04 17.31 25.02
C GLN A 540 14.41 16.68 25.28
N GLN A 541 14.79 16.52 26.54
CA GLN A 541 16.05 15.88 26.91
C GLN A 541 16.05 14.40 26.50
N ILE A 542 14.98 13.66 26.77
CA ILE A 542 14.83 12.26 26.32
C ILE A 542 14.90 12.17 24.78
N GLN A 543 14.33 13.15 24.07
CA GLN A 543 14.42 13.24 22.61
C GLN A 543 15.83 13.56 22.10
N LEU A 544 16.59 14.38 22.83
CA LEU A 544 17.98 14.73 22.53
C LEU A 544 18.94 13.56 22.83
N GLU A 545 18.76 12.84 23.93
CA GLU A 545 19.58 11.68 24.29
C GLU A 545 19.37 10.53 23.30
N ASN A 546 18.10 10.19 23.00
CA ASN A 546 17.76 9.09 22.06
C ASN A 546 18.27 9.32 20.63
N SER A 547 18.61 10.55 20.30
CA SER A 547 19.15 10.93 19.00
C SER A 547 20.66 11.05 18.93
N GLN A 548 21.32 11.12 20.09
CA GLN A 548 22.77 11.02 20.20
C GLN A 548 23.20 9.54 20.23
N ASP A 549 22.39 8.68 20.87
CA ASP A 549 22.63 7.23 20.96
C ASP A 549 22.28 6.46 19.68
N ASN A 550 21.32 6.94 18.88
CA ASN A 550 20.96 6.34 17.61
C ASN A 550 21.60 7.09 16.44
N ASN A 551 22.65 6.51 15.83
CA ASN A 551 23.18 6.91 14.51
C ASN A 551 22.15 6.81 13.35
N LEU A 552 20.88 6.57 13.66
CA LEU A 552 19.76 6.48 12.72
C LEU A 552 19.09 7.86 12.65
N TYR A 553 19.63 8.69 11.75
CA TYR A 553 18.97 9.80 11.07
C TYR A 553 17.56 10.16 11.56
N SER A 554 17.43 11.34 12.19
CA SER A 554 16.21 12.14 12.02
C SER A 554 15.95 12.23 10.50
N PRO A 555 14.75 11.88 9.98
CA PRO A 555 14.50 11.89 8.54
C PRO A 555 14.52 13.28 7.89
N LEU A 556 14.86 14.33 8.66
CA LEU A 556 15.29 15.64 8.17
C LEU A 556 16.52 16.12 8.94
N PRO A 557 17.41 16.91 8.30
CA PRO A 557 18.57 17.48 8.95
C PRO A 557 18.10 18.25 10.18
N ARG A 558 18.64 17.87 11.34
CA ARG A 558 18.59 18.69 12.53
C ARG A 558 19.39 19.95 12.24
N LEU A 559 18.69 21.05 11.97
CA LEU A 559 19.21 22.36 12.28
C LEU A 559 19.15 22.51 13.81
N ILE A 560 20.04 21.80 14.50
CA ILE A 560 20.62 22.36 15.72
C ILE A 560 21.51 23.50 15.21
N ARG A 561 21.43 24.65 15.87
CA ARG A 561 22.23 25.84 15.57
C ARG A 561 23.70 25.53 15.38
#